data_AF-A0A059WZZ4-F1
#
_entry.id   AF-A0A059WZZ4-F1
#
_cell.length_a   1.000
_cell.length_b   1.000
_cell.length_c   1.000
_cell.angle_alpha   90.00
_cell.angle_beta   90.00
_cell.angle_gamma   90.00
#
_symmetry.space_group_name_H-M   'P 1'
#
loop_
_entity.id
_entity.type
_entity.pdbx_description
1 polymer ?
#
loop_
_entity_poly.entity_id
_entity_poly.type
_entity_poly.pdbx_seq_one_letter_code
_entity_poly.pdbx_strand_id
1 'polypeptide(L)'
;MHSPFVFDFILRVLNNKENYRPPSQIESLRRELSGDKKVLSIEDLGAGSRTNALKERSMKHLATTAVKPKKYGHLLYRLIKHYQPKQIIELGTSLGITTAYIAAANQTAQVFTIEGSKEIFEVAQNNFKRLGLTNIHPLNGNFDDLLPPILHPMPSIDLAYIDGNHRYAPTLNYFHQLIQKAHNDTILVF
;
A
#
# COMPACT_ATOMS: atom_id res chain seq x y z
N MET A 1 -14.01 26.57 3.91
CA MET A 1 -13.40 25.32 4.40
C MET A 1 -12.54 25.67 5.61
N HIS A 2 -12.82 25.14 6.81
CA HIS A 2 -12.22 25.65 8.07
C HIS A 2 -10.96 24.91 8.53
N SER A 3 -10.70 23.71 8.03
CA SER A 3 -9.44 22.99 8.32
C SER A 3 -8.36 23.42 7.31
N PRO A 4 -7.27 24.07 7.76
CA PRO A 4 -6.16 24.41 6.87
C PRO A 4 -5.57 23.18 6.19
N PHE A 5 -5.51 22.05 6.89
CA PHE A 5 -5.01 20.78 6.39
C PHE A 5 -5.83 20.27 5.19
N VAL A 6 -7.16 20.23 5.32
CA VAL A 6 -8.05 19.75 4.23
C VAL A 6 -8.06 20.72 3.05
N PHE A 7 -8.01 22.02 3.33
CA PHE A 7 -7.93 23.04 2.29
C PHE A 7 -6.64 22.92 1.47
N ASP A 8 -5.52 22.73 2.15
CA ASP A 8 -4.22 22.50 1.55
C ASP A 8 -4.19 21.21 0.73
N PHE A 9 -4.74 20.10 1.24
CA PHE A 9 -4.89 18.84 0.48
C PHE A 9 -5.63 19.06 -0.84
N ILE A 10 -6.75 19.79 -0.82
CA ILE A 10 -7.54 20.03 -2.04
C ILE A 10 -6.73 20.83 -3.07
N LEU A 11 -6.07 21.90 -2.64
CA LEU A 11 -5.32 22.76 -3.55
C LEU A 11 -4.02 22.09 -4.06
N ARG A 12 -3.25 21.47 -3.16
CA ARG A 12 -1.87 21.02 -3.44
C ARG A 12 -1.79 19.56 -3.87
N VAL A 13 -2.74 18.72 -3.51
CA VAL A 13 -2.69 17.27 -3.78
C VAL A 13 -3.81 16.85 -4.73
N LEU A 14 -5.05 17.26 -4.49
CA LEU A 14 -6.18 16.83 -5.31
C LEU A 14 -6.18 17.54 -6.68
N ASN A 15 -6.06 18.87 -6.67
CA ASN A 15 -6.18 19.71 -7.86
C ASN A 15 -4.85 19.93 -8.60
N ASN A 16 -3.72 19.97 -7.89
CA ASN A 16 -2.41 20.19 -8.50
C ASN A 16 -1.76 18.88 -8.99
N LYS A 17 -1.92 18.58 -10.29
CA LYS A 17 -1.36 17.37 -10.92
C LYS A 17 0.00 17.58 -11.57
N GLU A 18 0.35 18.81 -11.94
CA GLU A 18 1.47 19.09 -12.84
C GLU A 18 2.84 18.89 -12.19
N ASN A 19 2.92 19.17 -10.88
CA ASN A 19 4.18 19.17 -10.13
C ASN A 19 4.61 17.80 -9.61
N TYR A 20 3.82 16.75 -9.86
CA TYR A 20 4.03 15.45 -9.23
C TYR A 20 3.94 14.33 -10.26
N ARG A 21 5.10 13.91 -10.76
CA ARG A 21 5.21 12.81 -11.71
C ARG A 21 5.94 11.63 -11.05
N PRO A 22 5.26 10.48 -10.85
CA PRO A 22 5.92 9.27 -10.40
C PRO A 22 7.02 8.82 -11.38
N PRO A 23 8.05 8.10 -10.90
CA PRO A 23 9.05 7.50 -11.77
C PRO A 23 8.42 6.64 -12.87
N SER A 24 8.87 6.85 -14.12
CA SER A 24 8.35 6.13 -15.29
C SER A 24 8.51 4.60 -15.20
N GLN A 25 9.48 4.14 -14.44
CA GLN A 25 9.79 2.73 -14.19
C GLN A 25 8.63 2.01 -13.51
N ILE A 26 7.91 2.69 -12.61
CA ILE A 26 6.71 2.14 -11.95
C ILE A 26 5.59 1.92 -12.97
N GLU A 27 5.40 2.86 -13.90
CA GLU A 27 4.42 2.74 -14.98
C GLU A 27 4.79 1.65 -15.99
N SER A 28 6.08 1.49 -16.28
CA SER A 28 6.58 0.39 -17.11
C SER A 28 6.32 -0.96 -16.46
N LEU A 29 6.62 -1.10 -15.17
CA LEU A 29 6.32 -2.32 -14.41
C LEU A 29 4.81 -2.62 -14.40
N ARG A 30 3.96 -1.61 -14.15
CA ARG A 30 2.50 -1.76 -14.21
C ARG A 30 2.02 -2.33 -15.55
N ARG A 31 2.58 -1.85 -16.68
CA ARG A 31 2.24 -2.36 -18.02
C ARG A 31 2.72 -3.79 -18.22
N GLU A 32 3.93 -4.11 -17.77
CA GLU A 32 4.51 -5.46 -17.84
C GLU A 32 3.63 -6.48 -17.10
N LEU A 33 3.27 -6.21 -15.85
CA LEU A 33 2.43 -7.11 -15.04
C LEU A 33 1.04 -7.30 -15.66
N SER A 34 0.51 -6.27 -16.34
CA SER A 34 -0.78 -6.37 -17.05
C SER A 34 -0.72 -7.25 -18.31
N GLY A 35 0.48 -7.48 -18.84
CA GLY A 35 0.74 -8.37 -19.97
C GLY A 35 1.19 -9.77 -19.59
N ASP A 36 1.59 -9.98 -18.33
CA ASP A 36 2.20 -11.22 -17.85
C ASP A 36 1.18 -12.36 -17.72
N LYS A 37 1.40 -13.46 -18.46
CA LYS A 37 0.52 -14.63 -18.48
C LYS A 37 0.92 -15.71 -17.47
N LYS A 38 2.00 -15.51 -16.69
CA LYS A 38 2.44 -16.45 -15.66
C LYS A 38 1.30 -16.74 -14.69
N VAL A 39 1.11 -18.00 -14.35
CA VAL A 39 0.12 -18.44 -13.34
C VAL A 39 0.81 -18.56 -12.00
N LEU A 40 0.17 -18.02 -10.96
CA LEU A 40 0.56 -18.19 -9.57
C LEU A 40 -0.47 -19.10 -8.90
N SER A 41 0.01 -20.03 -8.08
CA SER A 41 -0.80 -20.73 -7.10
C SER A 41 -0.89 -19.83 -5.88
N ILE A 42 -2.11 -19.44 -5.48
CA ILE A 42 -2.30 -18.45 -4.42
C ILE A 42 -3.09 -19.11 -3.31
N GLU A 43 -2.56 -19.02 -2.10
CA GLU A 43 -3.29 -19.29 -0.88
C GLU A 43 -4.40 -18.25 -0.72
N ASP A 44 -5.65 -18.70 -0.67
CA ASP A 44 -6.75 -17.81 -0.32
C ASP A 44 -6.69 -17.54 1.19
N LEU A 45 -5.87 -16.58 1.60
CA LEU A 45 -5.85 -16.03 2.97
C LEU A 45 -6.82 -14.84 3.10
N GLY A 46 -7.72 -14.70 2.12
CA GLY A 46 -8.80 -13.74 2.13
C GLY A 46 -9.58 -13.79 3.43
N ALA A 47 -10.20 -12.67 3.71
CA ALA A 47 -10.78 -12.34 5.00
C ALA A 47 -11.79 -13.41 5.50
N GLY A 48 -11.31 -14.38 6.28
CA GLY A 48 -12.10 -15.49 6.85
C GLY A 48 -11.89 -16.87 6.23
N SER A 49 -10.94 -17.07 5.33
CA SER A 49 -10.61 -18.39 4.81
C SER A 49 -9.93 -19.26 5.88
N ARG A 50 -10.68 -20.23 6.41
CA ARG A 50 -10.16 -21.31 7.28
C ARG A 50 -9.73 -22.53 6.46
N THR A 51 -9.64 -22.40 5.14
CA THR A 51 -9.38 -23.51 4.21
C THR A 51 -8.14 -23.19 3.38
N ASN A 52 -7.12 -24.05 3.46
CA ASN A 52 -5.87 -24.00 2.66
C ASN A 52 -6.12 -24.29 1.15
N ALA A 53 -7.21 -23.77 0.59
CA ALA A 53 -7.55 -23.96 -0.81
C ALA A 53 -6.64 -23.06 -1.67
N LEU A 54 -5.73 -23.71 -2.41
CA LEU A 54 -4.93 -23.06 -3.42
C LEU A 54 -5.81 -22.72 -4.63
N LYS A 55 -5.75 -21.47 -5.09
CA LYS A 55 -6.40 -21.02 -6.32
C LYS A 55 -5.34 -20.59 -7.31
N GLU A 56 -5.39 -21.14 -8.51
CA GLU A 56 -4.55 -20.69 -9.61
C GLU A 56 -5.12 -19.38 -10.19
N ARG A 57 -4.29 -18.33 -10.22
CA ARG A 57 -4.62 -17.08 -10.91
C ARG A 57 -3.46 -16.61 -11.75
N SER A 58 -3.73 -16.12 -12.95
CA SER A 58 -2.70 -15.48 -13.77
C SER A 58 -2.30 -14.12 -13.22
N MET A 59 -1.02 -13.77 -13.40
CA MET A 59 -0.45 -12.46 -13.09
C MET A 59 -1.24 -11.33 -13.75
N LYS A 60 -1.61 -11.48 -15.02
CA LYS A 60 -2.49 -10.55 -15.73
C LYS A 60 -3.84 -10.39 -15.03
N HIS A 61 -4.46 -11.48 -14.60
CA HIS A 61 -5.74 -11.40 -13.89
C HIS A 61 -5.58 -10.66 -12.56
N LEU A 62 -4.53 -10.96 -11.77
CA LEU A 62 -4.22 -10.22 -10.54
C LEU A 62 -3.93 -8.74 -10.82
N ALA A 63 -3.11 -8.44 -11.82
CA ALA A 63 -2.73 -7.08 -12.16
C ALA A 63 -3.93 -6.24 -12.62
N THR A 64 -4.87 -6.85 -13.35
CA THR A 64 -6.07 -6.15 -13.84
C THR A 64 -7.15 -5.98 -12.77
N THR A 65 -7.18 -6.83 -11.74
CA THR A 65 -8.23 -6.81 -10.71
C THR A 65 -7.78 -6.19 -9.39
N ALA A 66 -6.54 -6.44 -8.96
CA ALA A 66 -6.02 -6.01 -7.67
C ALA A 66 -5.25 -4.68 -7.75
N VAL A 67 -4.60 -4.37 -8.88
CA VAL A 67 -3.84 -3.12 -8.98
C VAL A 67 -4.80 -1.95 -9.20
N LYS A 68 -4.78 -0.99 -8.27
CA LYS A 68 -5.61 0.21 -8.35
C LYS A 68 -5.40 0.98 -9.65
N PRO A 69 -6.45 1.62 -10.19
CA PRO A 69 -6.32 2.54 -11.30
C PRO A 69 -5.17 3.53 -11.11
N LYS A 70 -4.43 3.81 -12.18
CA LYS A 70 -3.26 4.71 -12.19
C LYS A 70 -3.49 6.03 -11.45
N LYS A 71 -4.69 6.61 -11.58
CA LYS A 71 -5.07 7.87 -10.91
C LYS A 71 -4.90 7.84 -9.38
N TYR A 72 -5.12 6.68 -8.73
CA TYR A 72 -4.98 6.54 -7.28
C TYR A 72 -3.53 6.36 -6.85
N GLY A 73 -2.73 5.58 -7.59
CA GLY A 73 -1.28 5.52 -7.38
C GLY A 73 -0.63 6.89 -7.53
N HIS A 74 -1.07 7.67 -8.53
CA HIS A 74 -0.65 9.06 -8.70
C HIS A 74 -1.08 9.93 -7.53
N LEU A 75 -2.35 9.83 -7.09
CA LEU A 75 -2.84 10.59 -5.94
C LEU A 75 -2.02 10.31 -4.67
N LEU A 76 -1.75 9.04 -4.36
CA LEU A 76 -0.92 8.64 -3.21
C LEU A 76 0.51 9.16 -3.34
N TYR A 77 1.10 9.09 -4.54
CA TYR A 77 2.40 9.68 -4.80
C TYR A 77 2.40 11.19 -4.49
N ARG A 78 1.38 11.94 -4.94
CA ARG A 78 1.27 13.39 -4.65
C ARG A 78 1.12 13.66 -3.17
N LEU A 79 0.27 12.89 -2.50
CA LEU A 79 0.00 13.00 -1.08
C LEU A 79 1.29 12.87 -0.27
N ILE A 80 2.07 11.81 -0.53
CA ILE A 80 3.33 11.56 0.19
C ILE A 80 4.41 12.56 -0.23
N LYS A 81 4.48 12.91 -1.52
CA LYS A 81 5.45 13.90 -1.98
C LYS A 81 5.19 15.26 -1.36
N HIS A 82 3.94 15.59 -1.07
CA HIS A 82 3.56 16.86 -0.46
C HIS A 82 3.78 16.88 1.06
N TYR A 83 3.21 15.91 1.78
CA TYR A 83 3.26 15.89 3.26
C TYR A 83 4.53 15.27 3.84
N GLN A 84 5.34 14.58 3.03
CA GLN A 84 6.58 13.92 3.46
C GLN A 84 6.44 13.05 4.73
N PRO A 85 5.41 12.17 4.83
CA PRO A 85 5.28 11.26 5.97
C PRO A 85 6.51 10.35 6.06
N LYS A 86 6.96 10.06 7.28
CA LYS A 86 8.16 9.26 7.57
C LYS A 86 7.82 7.83 7.96
N GLN A 87 6.77 7.63 8.75
CA GLN A 87 6.31 6.31 9.21
C GLN A 87 5.01 5.95 8.50
N ILE A 88 5.10 5.01 7.55
CA ILE A 88 3.99 4.64 6.68
C ILE A 88 3.63 3.16 6.90
N ILE A 89 2.34 2.88 7.11
CA ILE A 89 1.78 1.53 7.16
C ILE A 89 0.92 1.28 5.92
N GLU A 90 1.05 0.12 5.30
CA GLU A 90 0.18 -0.37 4.24
C GLU A 90 -0.33 -1.77 4.59
N LEU A 91 -1.65 -1.97 4.55
CA LEU A 91 -2.27 -3.28 4.67
C LEU A 91 -2.83 -3.70 3.31
N GLY A 92 -2.21 -4.71 2.68
CA GLY A 92 -2.53 -5.13 1.31
C GLY A 92 -1.49 -4.65 0.29
N THR A 93 -0.31 -5.28 0.28
CA THR A 93 0.75 -4.96 -0.70
C THR A 93 0.36 -5.28 -2.14
N SER A 94 -0.38 -6.39 -2.35
CA SER A 94 -0.64 -6.97 -3.66
C SER A 94 0.67 -7.13 -4.46
N LEU A 95 0.67 -6.85 -5.76
CA LEU A 95 1.85 -6.92 -6.62
C LEU A 95 2.91 -5.81 -6.34
N GLY A 96 2.73 -4.99 -5.31
CA GLY A 96 3.66 -3.94 -4.89
C GLY A 96 3.61 -2.65 -5.70
N ILE A 97 2.68 -2.50 -6.64
CA ILE A 97 2.61 -1.28 -7.47
C ILE A 97 2.24 -0.05 -6.64
N THR A 98 1.25 -0.14 -5.74
CA THR A 98 0.84 0.98 -4.90
C THR A 98 1.94 1.35 -3.90
N THR A 99 2.50 0.35 -3.22
CA THR A 99 3.68 0.48 -2.36
C THR A 99 4.84 1.19 -3.07
N ALA A 100 5.08 0.87 -4.34
CA ALA A 100 6.14 1.51 -5.12
C ALA A 100 5.89 3.01 -5.34
N TYR A 101 4.65 3.44 -5.60
CA TYR A 101 4.33 4.88 -5.64
C TYR A 101 4.59 5.55 -4.29
N ILE A 102 4.16 4.90 -3.20
CA ILE A 102 4.33 5.39 -1.83
C ILE A 102 5.82 5.59 -1.51
N ALA A 103 6.61 4.53 -1.67
CA ALA A 103 8.03 4.52 -1.33
C ALA A 103 8.87 5.47 -2.20
N ALA A 104 8.55 5.56 -3.49
CA ALA A 104 9.27 6.47 -4.41
C ALA A 104 8.96 7.95 -4.19
N ALA A 105 7.83 8.28 -3.55
CA ALA A 105 7.45 9.67 -3.27
C ALA A 105 8.28 10.29 -2.13
N ASN A 106 8.69 9.46 -1.17
CA ASN A 106 9.59 9.84 -0.08
C ASN A 106 10.58 8.71 0.22
N GLN A 107 11.79 8.79 -0.34
CA GLN A 107 12.85 7.79 -0.14
C GLN A 107 13.40 7.76 1.29
N THR A 108 13.12 8.78 2.11
CA THR A 108 13.52 8.82 3.53
C THR A 108 12.50 8.17 4.47
N ALA A 109 11.28 7.93 3.99
CA ALA A 109 10.22 7.29 4.75
C ALA A 109 10.48 5.79 4.94
N GLN A 110 10.08 5.23 6.08
CA GLN A 110 9.98 3.80 6.31
C GLN A 110 8.56 3.33 5.96
N VAL A 111 8.45 2.45 4.97
CA VAL A 111 7.16 1.91 4.50
C VAL A 111 7.03 0.46 4.94
N PHE A 112 6.20 0.19 5.95
CA PHE A 112 5.85 -1.17 6.34
C PHE A 112 4.64 -1.63 5.56
N THR A 113 4.74 -2.74 4.84
CA THR A 113 3.64 -3.26 4.03
C THR A 113 3.41 -4.73 4.32
N ILE A 114 2.14 -5.15 4.40
CA ILE A 114 1.77 -6.52 4.75
C ILE A 114 0.98 -7.17 3.61
N GLU A 115 1.40 -8.37 3.21
CA GLU A 115 0.71 -9.21 2.24
C GLU A 115 0.45 -10.60 2.82
N GLY A 116 -0.77 -11.10 2.67
CA GLY A 116 -1.13 -12.43 3.12
C GLY A 116 -0.48 -13.51 2.27
N SER A 117 -0.66 -13.45 0.94
CA SER A 117 -0.19 -14.52 0.05
C SER A 117 1.32 -14.49 -0.13
N LYS A 118 1.96 -15.62 0.17
CA LYS A 118 3.41 -15.78 0.03
C LYS A 118 3.89 -15.56 -1.42
N GLU A 119 3.20 -16.13 -2.41
CA GLU A 119 3.59 -15.99 -3.82
C GLU A 119 3.45 -14.55 -4.32
N ILE A 120 2.39 -13.85 -3.90
CA ILE A 120 2.20 -12.43 -4.23
C ILE A 120 3.28 -11.58 -3.54
N PHE A 121 3.55 -11.86 -2.28
CA PHE A 121 4.60 -11.20 -1.51
C PHE A 121 5.99 -11.33 -2.16
N GLU A 122 6.34 -12.53 -2.63
CA GLU A 122 7.62 -12.76 -3.35
C GLU A 122 7.69 -11.96 -4.65
N VAL A 123 6.58 -11.86 -5.39
CA VAL A 123 6.51 -11.01 -6.59
C VAL A 123 6.69 -9.53 -6.24
N ALA A 124 6.01 -9.04 -5.21
CA ALA A 124 6.13 -7.65 -4.75
C ALA A 124 7.57 -7.31 -4.34
N GLN A 125 8.22 -8.18 -3.57
CA GLN A 125 9.64 -8.01 -3.19
C GLN A 125 10.56 -7.94 -4.40
N ASN A 126 10.37 -8.82 -5.39
CA ASN A 126 11.16 -8.79 -6.61
C ASN A 126 10.94 -7.49 -7.39
N ASN A 127 9.71 -6.99 -7.43
CA ASN A 127 9.39 -5.70 -8.04
C ASN A 127 10.08 -4.54 -7.32
N PHE A 128 10.10 -4.52 -5.98
CA PHE A 128 10.80 -3.50 -5.20
C PHE A 128 12.30 -3.48 -5.50
N LYS A 129 12.93 -4.66 -5.54
CA LYS A 129 14.35 -4.81 -5.91
C LYS A 129 14.63 -4.28 -7.31
N ARG A 130 13.80 -4.65 -8.30
CA ARG A 130 13.92 -4.17 -9.69
C ARG A 130 13.79 -2.65 -9.81
N LEU A 131 12.97 -2.03 -8.96
CA LEU A 131 12.78 -0.58 -8.92
C LEU A 131 13.84 0.15 -8.07
N GLY A 132 14.72 -0.57 -7.38
CA GLY A 132 15.74 0.03 -6.51
C GLY A 132 15.16 0.68 -5.25
N LEU A 133 13.98 0.23 -4.78
CA LEU A 133 13.33 0.79 -3.60
C LEU A 133 13.83 0.07 -2.34
N THR A 134 14.58 0.78 -1.50
CA THR A 134 15.26 0.22 -0.33
C THR A 134 14.59 0.61 1.00
N ASN A 135 13.56 1.45 0.94
CA ASN A 135 12.90 2.02 2.11
C ASN A 135 11.55 1.32 2.44
N ILE A 136 11.35 0.14 1.87
CA ILE A 136 10.19 -0.72 2.08
C ILE A 136 10.58 -1.88 2.98
N HIS A 137 9.76 -2.14 4.00
CA HIS A 137 9.80 -3.28 4.92
C HIS A 137 8.59 -4.17 4.63
N PRO A 138 8.70 -5.10 3.67
CA PRO A 138 7.60 -5.98 3.33
C PRO A 138 7.54 -7.14 4.32
N LEU A 139 6.33 -7.46 4.82
CA LEU A 139 6.06 -8.61 5.69
C LEU A 139 5.02 -9.53 5.05
N ASN A 140 5.19 -10.83 5.27
CA ASN A 140 4.24 -11.84 4.82
C ASN A 140 3.49 -12.45 6.00
N GLY A 141 2.16 -12.38 5.96
CA GLY A 141 1.29 -12.97 6.99
C GLY A 141 -0.03 -12.22 7.16
N ASN A 142 -0.79 -12.62 8.17
CA ASN A 142 -2.09 -12.02 8.48
C ASN A 142 -1.91 -10.62 9.12
N PHE A 143 -2.74 -9.66 8.72
CA PHE A 143 -2.76 -8.31 9.27
C PHE A 143 -3.04 -8.32 10.78
N ASP A 144 -3.93 -9.19 11.25
CA ASP A 144 -4.33 -9.29 12.66
C ASP A 144 -3.15 -9.68 13.56
N ASP A 145 -2.22 -10.47 13.01
CA ASP A 145 -1.04 -10.96 13.74
C ASP A 145 0.15 -10.00 13.61
N LEU A 146 0.31 -9.35 12.45
CA LEU A 146 1.50 -8.55 12.12
C LEU A 146 1.34 -7.06 12.41
N LEU A 147 0.13 -6.50 12.38
CA LEU A 147 -0.07 -5.08 12.68
C LEU A 147 0.30 -4.70 14.12
N PRO A 148 -0.14 -5.43 15.17
CA PRO A 148 0.22 -5.09 16.55
C PRO A 148 1.74 -5.01 16.83
N PRO A 149 2.58 -5.99 16.44
CA PRO A 149 4.02 -5.91 16.70
C PRO A 149 4.73 -4.81 15.88
N ILE A 150 4.19 -4.38 14.74
CA ILE A 150 4.72 -3.21 14.01
C ILE A 150 4.38 -1.91 14.75
N LEU A 151 3.14 -1.78 15.23
CA LEU A 151 2.69 -0.57 15.92
C LEU A 151 3.28 -0.43 17.33
N HIS A 152 3.52 -1.53 18.04
CA HIS A 152 4.00 -1.52 19.42
C HIS A 152 5.25 -0.64 19.63
N PRO A 153 6.38 -0.84 18.90
CA PRO A 153 7.58 -0.03 19.04
C PRO A 153 7.46 1.36 18.38
N MET A 154 6.43 1.59 17.57
CA MET A 154 6.28 2.84 16.83
C MET A 154 5.67 3.92 17.74
N PRO A 155 6.33 5.09 17.90
CA PRO A 155 5.79 6.17 18.73
C PRO A 155 4.57 6.82 18.08
N SER A 156 4.61 7.02 16.76
CA SER A 156 3.53 7.61 15.98
C SER A 156 3.52 7.13 14.52
N ILE A 157 2.35 7.17 13.90
CA ILE A 157 2.16 6.93 12.46
C ILE A 157 1.90 8.25 11.73
N ASP A 158 2.55 8.47 10.59
CA ASP A 158 2.27 9.65 9.76
C ASP A 158 1.22 9.34 8.69
N LEU A 159 1.25 8.12 8.12
CA LEU A 159 0.27 7.69 7.12
C LEU A 159 -0.06 6.20 7.25
N ALA A 160 -1.33 5.83 7.12
CA ALA A 160 -1.75 4.45 6.93
C ALA A 160 -2.65 4.30 5.71
N TYR A 161 -2.35 3.34 4.84
CA TYR A 161 -3.16 2.96 3.69
C TYR A 161 -3.71 1.55 3.86
N ILE A 162 -5.04 1.43 3.89
CA ILE A 162 -5.73 0.17 4.19
C ILE A 162 -6.45 -0.30 2.94
N ASP A 163 -5.89 -1.32 2.27
CA ASP A 163 -6.38 -1.83 0.98
C ASP A 163 -6.31 -3.36 0.89
N GLY A 164 -6.75 -4.02 1.97
CA GLY A 164 -6.75 -5.48 2.04
C GLY A 164 -8.11 -6.03 2.46
N ASN A 165 -8.34 -6.10 3.76
CA ASN A 165 -9.56 -6.72 4.29
C ASN A 165 -10.68 -5.68 4.34
N HIS A 166 -11.60 -5.77 3.38
CA HIS A 166 -12.75 -4.86 3.22
C HIS A 166 -13.98 -5.22 4.07
N ARG A 167 -13.85 -6.17 5.01
CA ARG A 167 -14.95 -6.46 5.95
C ARG A 167 -14.97 -5.39 7.04
N TYR A 168 -16.17 -4.92 7.36
CA TYR A 168 -16.40 -3.86 8.34
C TYR A 168 -15.66 -4.06 9.67
N ALA A 169 -15.83 -5.22 10.32
CA ALA A 169 -15.28 -5.47 11.64
C ALA A 169 -13.74 -5.43 11.67
N PRO A 170 -13.02 -6.13 10.77
CA PRO A 170 -11.56 -5.98 10.66
C PRO A 170 -11.10 -4.56 10.33
N THR A 171 -11.71 -3.88 9.35
CA THR A 171 -11.31 -2.51 9.00
C THR A 171 -11.45 -1.56 10.19
N LEU A 172 -12.54 -1.68 10.95
CA LEU A 172 -12.77 -0.90 12.17
C LEU A 172 -11.76 -1.23 13.27
N ASN A 173 -11.39 -2.52 13.42
CA ASN A 173 -10.35 -2.95 14.35
C ASN A 173 -8.99 -2.34 13.99
N TYR A 174 -8.61 -2.32 12.70
CA TYR A 174 -7.38 -1.67 12.26
C TYR A 174 -7.41 -0.17 12.52
N PHE A 175 -8.53 0.50 12.23
CA PHE A 175 -8.70 1.92 12.54
C PHE A 175 -8.46 2.22 14.03
N HIS A 176 -9.05 1.44 14.94
CA HIS A 176 -8.84 1.61 16.38
C HIS A 176 -7.40 1.37 16.83
N GLN A 177 -6.66 0.46 16.19
CA GLN A 177 -5.24 0.28 16.46
C GLN A 177 -4.40 1.45 15.96
N LEU A 178 -4.70 1.95 14.75
CA LEU A 178 -3.97 3.04 14.11
C LEU A 178 -4.18 4.38 14.84
N ILE A 179 -5.40 4.67 15.29
CA ILE A 179 -5.70 5.94 15.96
C ILE A 179 -4.97 6.09 17.31
N GLN A 180 -4.61 4.98 17.96
CA GLN A 180 -3.79 5.01 19.19
C GLN A 180 -2.36 5.50 18.94
N LYS A 181 -1.91 5.51 17.68
CA LYS A 181 -0.59 5.98 17.24
C LYS A 181 -0.67 7.24 16.40
N ALA A 182 -1.86 7.80 16.20
CA ALA A 182 -2.04 8.99 15.38
C ALA A 182 -1.65 10.28 16.12
N HIS A 183 -1.18 11.27 15.38
CA HIS A 183 -1.02 12.66 15.79
C HIS A 183 -1.90 13.55 14.88
N ASN A 184 -1.88 14.86 15.13
CA ASN A 184 -2.78 15.82 14.46
C ASN A 184 -2.67 15.84 12.92
N ASP A 185 -1.52 15.43 12.38
CA ASP A 185 -1.24 15.45 10.94
C ASP A 185 -1.26 14.05 10.31
N THR A 186 -1.66 13.02 11.07
CA THR A 186 -1.75 11.64 10.56
C THR A 186 -2.80 11.55 9.46
N ILE A 187 -2.46 10.85 8.38
CA ILE A 187 -3.37 10.61 7.26
C ILE A 187 -3.76 9.13 7.23
N LEU A 188 -5.05 8.84 7.36
CA LEU A 188 -5.59 7.49 7.20
C LEU A 188 -6.38 7.42 5.90
N VAL A 189 -6.04 6.45 5.05
CA VAL A 189 -6.67 6.22 3.74
C VAL A 189 -7.27 4.82 3.71
N PHE A 190 -8.56 4.71 3.41
CA PHE A 190 -9.36 3.48 3.36
C PHE A 190 -10.02 3.30 1.99
#